data_AF-A0A200QH62-F1
#
_entry.id   AF-A0A200QH62-F1
#
_cell.length_a   1.000
_cell.length_b   1.000
_cell.length_c   1.000
_cell.angle_alpha   90.00
_cell.angle_beta   90.00
_cell.angle_gamma   90.00
#
_symmetry.space_group_name_H-M   'P 1'
#
loop_
_entity.id
_entity.type
_entity.pdbx_description
1 polymer ?
#
loop_
_entity_poly.entity_id
_entity_poly.type
_entity_poly.pdbx_seq_one_letter_code
_entity_poly.pdbx_strand_id
1 'polypeptide(L)'
;MRGGFWQLGQSITRRIAQTDKKSVVRRCFASEAELKKTSLYDFHLAHGGKMVPFAGWSMPIQYKDSIMDSTLNCRENGSLFDVSHMCGLSLKGKDCIPFLEKLVIADVASLAPGTGTLTVFTNEKGGAIDDSVITKVKDDHIYLVVNAGCRDKDLEHIEGHMKAFKAQGGDVSWHIHDERSLLALQGPLAAPVLQHLTKDDLSKFYFGEFRMLDINGVHCYLTRTGYTGEDGFEISVPSEHATDLAKAILEKSEGKIRLTGLGARDSLRLEAGLCLYGNDMEQHITPVEAGLTWAIGKRRRAEGGFLGAEVILKQLEQGPAIRRVGLFSSGPPPRSHSEITDSKGSGLGEVTSGGFSPCLKKNIAMGYVKSGSHKAGTKVNIVIRGKAYEGVITKMPFVPTKYYKPT
;
A
#
# COMPACT_ATOMS: atom_id res chain seq x y z
N MET A 1 45.68 24.39 43.13
CA MET A 1 46.06 22.97 42.97
C MET A 1 44.97 22.28 42.16
N ARG A 2 45.37 21.57 41.07
CA ARG A 2 44.71 20.46 40.35
C ARG A 2 43.23 20.69 39.95
N GLY A 3 42.91 20.97 38.68
CA GLY A 3 42.91 20.05 37.52
C GLY A 3 41.51 19.43 37.38
N GLY A 4 40.85 19.19 36.25
CA GLY A 4 41.08 19.34 34.81
C GLY A 4 39.92 18.58 34.12
N PHE A 5 39.55 19.01 32.91
CA PHE A 5 39.00 18.23 31.78
C PHE A 5 37.58 17.58 31.81
N TRP A 6 36.69 18.19 30.99
CA TRP A 6 35.97 17.67 29.79
C TRP A 6 34.94 16.49 29.82
N GLN A 7 33.82 16.78 29.12
CA GLN A 7 33.02 15.97 28.17
C GLN A 7 31.68 15.26 28.52
N LEU A 8 30.70 15.62 27.68
CA LEU A 8 29.61 14.87 27.04
C LEU A 8 28.41 14.35 27.85
N GLY A 9 27.21 14.80 27.45
CA GLY A 9 25.94 14.12 27.77
C GLY A 9 24.67 14.95 27.57
N GLN A 10 24.50 15.67 26.45
CA GLN A 10 23.18 16.21 26.08
C GLN A 10 22.61 15.43 24.89
N SER A 11 21.60 14.59 25.13
CA SER A 11 20.40 14.52 24.28
C SER A 11 19.35 13.58 24.89
N ILE A 12 18.09 13.92 24.65
CA ILE A 12 16.88 13.09 24.83
C ILE A 12 16.35 13.00 26.28
N THR A 13 15.88 14.13 26.83
CA THR A 13 14.67 14.11 27.68
C THR A 13 14.04 15.50 27.74
N ARG A 14 13.09 15.79 26.85
CA ARG A 14 11.97 16.74 27.00
C ARG A 14 11.32 16.98 25.66
N ARG A 15 10.13 16.40 25.47
CA ARG A 15 9.01 16.98 24.72
C ARG A 15 7.73 16.19 25.02
N ILE A 16 7.38 16.19 26.30
CA ILE A 16 5.99 16.10 26.77
C ILE A 16 5.87 17.23 27.80
N ALA A 17 4.75 17.95 27.75
CA ALA A 17 4.41 19.18 28.45
C ALA A 17 4.77 20.48 27.71
N GLN A 18 3.91 20.83 26.76
CA GLN A 18 3.40 22.20 26.69
C GLN A 18 1.89 22.14 26.44
N THR A 19 1.16 22.47 27.50
CA THR A 19 -0.29 22.65 27.53
C THR A 19 -0.59 23.97 26.84
N ASP A 20 -0.86 23.93 25.53
CA ASP A 20 -1.36 25.09 24.82
C ASP A 20 -2.88 25.02 24.62
N LYS A 21 -3.49 26.18 24.85
CA LYS A 21 -4.92 26.44 24.95
C LYS A 21 -5.69 25.82 23.77
N LYS A 22 -6.81 25.16 24.10
CA LYS A 22 -7.81 24.65 23.15
C LYS A 22 -8.18 25.71 22.12
N SER A 23 -7.61 25.62 20.92
CA SER A 23 -8.24 26.20 19.74
C SER A 23 -9.41 25.27 19.39
N VAL A 24 -10.62 25.81 19.42
CA VAL A 24 -11.77 25.13 18.86
C VAL A 24 -11.54 25.10 17.36
N VAL A 25 -10.99 23.99 16.85
CA VAL A 25 -10.97 23.72 15.41
C VAL A 25 -12.44 23.54 15.01
N ARG A 26 -13.01 24.61 14.48
CA ARG A 26 -14.24 24.55 13.70
C ARG A 26 -14.01 23.46 12.66
N ARG A 27 -14.83 22.40 12.66
CA ARG A 27 -14.88 21.46 11.53
C ARG A 27 -15.28 22.28 10.31
N CYS A 28 -14.29 22.73 9.55
CA CYS A 28 -14.52 23.12 8.18
C CYS A 28 -14.86 21.80 7.47
N PHE A 29 -16.15 21.57 7.23
CA PHE A 29 -16.51 20.77 6.07
C PHE A 29 -15.71 21.36 4.92
N ALA A 30 -14.86 20.57 4.28
CA ALA A 30 -14.31 20.99 3.00
C ALA A 30 -15.51 21.45 2.18
N SER A 31 -15.43 22.67 1.63
CA SER A 31 -16.35 23.10 0.57
C SER A 31 -16.48 21.95 -0.42
N GLU A 32 -17.68 21.71 -0.95
CA GLU A 32 -17.95 20.73 -2.01
C GLU A 32 -17.04 21.00 -3.21
N ALA A 33 -15.80 20.55 -3.15
CA ALA A 33 -14.95 20.42 -4.31
C ALA A 33 -15.61 19.36 -5.17
N GLU A 34 -15.78 19.64 -6.46
CA GLU A 34 -16.34 18.69 -7.41
C GLU A 34 -15.43 17.45 -7.44
N LEU A 35 -15.87 16.36 -6.79
CA LEU A 35 -15.09 15.15 -6.68
C LEU A 35 -14.86 14.57 -8.08
N LYS A 36 -13.63 14.13 -8.35
CA LYS A 36 -13.29 13.40 -9.57
C LYS A 36 -14.10 12.09 -9.62
N LYS A 37 -14.47 11.67 -10.83
CA LYS A 37 -15.27 10.46 -11.08
C LYS A 37 -14.47 9.49 -11.93
N THR A 38 -14.47 8.22 -11.58
CA THR A 38 -13.89 7.17 -12.43
C THR A 38 -14.83 6.85 -13.59
N SER A 39 -14.33 6.15 -14.61
CA SER A 39 -15.13 5.67 -15.76
C SER A 39 -16.27 4.73 -15.33
N LEU A 40 -16.17 4.15 -14.13
CA LEU A 40 -17.19 3.28 -13.54
C LEU A 40 -18.17 4.01 -12.62
N TYR A 41 -18.15 5.35 -12.53
CA TYR A 41 -18.99 6.09 -11.59
C TYR A 41 -20.49 5.77 -11.71
N ASP A 42 -21.06 5.86 -12.91
CA ASP A 42 -22.48 5.55 -13.13
C ASP A 42 -22.76 4.04 -12.94
N PHE A 43 -21.79 3.20 -13.26
CA PHE A 43 -21.86 1.76 -13.01
C PHE A 43 -21.96 1.47 -11.51
N HIS A 44 -21.20 2.17 -10.67
CA HIS A 44 -21.28 2.06 -9.21
C HIS A 44 -22.66 2.44 -8.70
N LEU A 45 -23.21 3.57 -9.16
CA LEU A 45 -24.54 4.04 -8.78
C LEU A 45 -25.63 3.03 -9.16
N ALA A 46 -25.57 2.50 -10.38
CA ALA A 46 -26.53 1.49 -10.86
C ALA A 46 -26.51 0.19 -10.04
N HIS A 47 -25.38 -0.13 -9.40
CA HIS A 47 -25.23 -1.32 -8.55
C HIS A 47 -25.39 -1.02 -7.04
N GLY A 48 -25.89 0.16 -6.69
CA GLY A 48 -26.15 0.55 -5.29
C GLY A 48 -24.89 0.91 -4.51
N GLY A 49 -23.85 1.40 -5.18
CA GLY A 49 -22.62 1.90 -4.58
C GLY A 49 -22.90 3.11 -3.68
N LYS A 50 -22.47 3.02 -2.42
CA LYS A 50 -22.55 4.13 -1.47
C LYS A 50 -21.32 5.02 -1.65
N MET A 51 -21.47 6.10 -2.41
CA MET A 51 -20.36 6.95 -2.82
C MET A 51 -19.90 7.86 -1.67
N VAL A 52 -18.59 7.96 -1.46
CA VAL A 52 -17.96 8.83 -0.45
C VAL A 52 -16.75 9.55 -1.05
N PRO A 53 -16.34 10.70 -0.50
CA PRO A 53 -15.05 11.31 -0.83
C PRO A 53 -13.89 10.40 -0.41
N PHE A 54 -12.98 10.10 -1.34
CA PHE A 54 -11.75 9.37 -1.08
C PHE A 54 -10.63 9.89 -1.98
N ALA A 55 -9.58 10.47 -1.40
CA ALA A 55 -8.43 11.04 -2.12
C ALA A 55 -8.82 12.00 -3.28
N GLY A 56 -9.89 12.79 -3.11
CA GLY A 56 -10.39 13.70 -4.14
C GLY A 56 -11.32 13.07 -5.20
N TRP A 57 -11.65 11.78 -5.05
CA TRP A 57 -12.55 11.03 -5.93
C TRP A 57 -13.85 10.66 -5.23
N SER A 58 -14.90 10.44 -6.01
CA SER A 58 -16.16 9.85 -5.54
C SER A 58 -16.11 8.33 -5.74
N MET A 59 -15.94 7.59 -4.63
CA MET A 59 -15.70 6.14 -4.66
C MET A 59 -16.69 5.39 -3.76
N PRO A 60 -17.10 4.15 -4.10
CA PRO A 60 -18.00 3.38 -3.27
C PRO A 60 -17.30 2.85 -2.02
N ILE A 61 -17.76 3.24 -0.83
CA ILE A 61 -17.29 2.65 0.45
C ILE A 61 -17.76 1.20 0.60
N GLN A 62 -18.95 0.91 0.10
CA GLN A 62 -19.58 -0.41 0.03
C GLN A 62 -20.73 -0.39 -0.99
N TYR A 63 -21.35 -1.55 -1.22
CA TYR A 63 -22.58 -1.71 -2.02
C TYR A 63 -23.73 -2.19 -1.11
N LYS A 64 -24.55 -3.12 -1.61
CA LYS A 64 -25.62 -3.78 -0.85
C LYS A 64 -25.09 -4.59 0.32
N ASP A 65 -24.02 -5.35 0.10
CA ASP A 65 -23.38 -6.17 1.13
C ASP A 65 -22.73 -5.28 2.21
N SER A 66 -22.70 -5.80 3.44
CA SER A 66 -21.90 -5.16 4.48
C SER A 66 -20.41 -5.26 4.16
N ILE A 67 -19.60 -4.42 4.80
CA ILE A 67 -18.13 -4.51 4.70
C ILE A 67 -17.64 -5.90 5.14
N MET A 68 -18.27 -6.48 6.18
CA MET A 68 -17.91 -7.81 6.68
C MET A 68 -18.23 -8.90 5.64
N ASP A 69 -19.45 -8.89 5.09
CA ASP A 69 -19.86 -9.89 4.10
C ASP A 69 -19.02 -9.80 2.82
N SER A 70 -18.70 -8.58 2.38
CA SER A 70 -17.84 -8.36 1.22
C SER A 70 -16.42 -8.84 1.46
N THR A 71 -15.89 -8.67 2.68
CA THR A 71 -14.56 -9.16 3.08
C THR A 71 -14.52 -10.69 3.04
N LEU A 72 -15.53 -11.35 3.62
CA LEU A 72 -15.65 -12.81 3.59
C LEU A 72 -15.81 -13.33 2.15
N ASN A 73 -16.66 -12.69 1.34
CA ASN A 73 -16.86 -13.07 -0.05
C ASN A 73 -15.57 -12.98 -0.88
N CYS A 74 -14.71 -11.98 -0.64
CA CYS A 74 -13.43 -11.89 -1.34
C CYS A 74 -12.52 -13.11 -1.04
N ARG A 75 -12.52 -13.61 0.20
CA ARG A 75 -11.68 -14.74 0.61
C ARG A 75 -12.22 -16.11 0.19
N GLU A 76 -13.53 -16.23 0.06
CA GLU A 76 -14.23 -17.47 -0.30
C GLU A 76 -14.45 -17.61 -1.81
N ASN A 77 -14.78 -16.51 -2.49
CA ASN A 77 -15.17 -16.49 -3.89
C ASN A 77 -14.29 -15.51 -4.68
N GLY A 78 -14.53 -14.21 -4.51
CA GLY A 78 -13.79 -13.16 -5.16
C GLY A 78 -14.54 -11.85 -5.23
N SER A 79 -13.80 -10.81 -5.56
CA SER A 79 -14.23 -9.42 -5.52
C SER A 79 -13.65 -8.63 -6.67
N LEU A 80 -14.46 -7.76 -7.25
CA LEU A 80 -14.05 -6.77 -8.24
C LEU A 80 -14.04 -5.39 -7.59
N PHE A 81 -12.87 -4.75 -7.61
CA PHE A 81 -12.66 -3.41 -7.10
C PHE A 81 -12.38 -2.45 -8.24
N ASP A 82 -12.96 -1.26 -8.18
CA ASP A 82 -12.51 -0.13 -8.98
C ASP A 82 -11.39 0.60 -8.24
N VAL A 83 -10.20 0.58 -8.83
CA VAL A 83 -9.01 1.27 -8.34
C VAL A 83 -8.50 2.29 -9.36
N SER A 84 -9.36 2.72 -10.29
CA SER A 84 -9.02 3.67 -11.37
C SER A 84 -8.66 5.08 -10.89
N HIS A 85 -8.84 5.36 -9.60
CA HIS A 85 -8.37 6.58 -8.95
C HIS A 85 -6.85 6.56 -8.70
N MET A 86 -6.21 5.38 -8.74
CA MET A 86 -4.76 5.23 -8.72
C MET A 86 -4.14 5.74 -10.03
N CYS A 87 -2.85 6.07 -9.99
CA CYS A 87 -2.15 6.62 -11.15
C CYS A 87 -1.21 5.58 -11.74
N GLY A 88 -1.59 5.01 -12.88
CA GLY A 88 -0.69 4.20 -13.71
C GLY A 88 0.19 5.10 -14.58
N LEU A 89 1.47 4.77 -14.70
CA LEU A 89 2.39 5.48 -15.59
C LEU A 89 3.42 4.53 -16.19
N SER A 90 3.96 4.89 -17.35
CA SER A 90 5.09 4.23 -17.98
C SER A 90 6.31 5.15 -17.99
N LEU A 91 7.48 4.65 -17.59
CA LEU A 91 8.76 5.28 -17.89
C LEU A 91 9.38 4.62 -19.11
N LYS A 92 9.90 5.41 -20.06
CA LYS A 92 10.52 4.93 -21.30
C LYS A 92 11.85 5.64 -21.57
N GLY A 93 12.76 4.95 -22.25
CA GLY A 93 14.09 5.46 -22.62
C GLY A 93 15.20 4.54 -22.11
N LYS A 94 16.39 4.62 -22.71
CA LYS A 94 17.50 3.72 -22.37
C LYS A 94 17.99 3.87 -20.93
N ASP A 95 17.71 5.02 -20.30
CA ASP A 95 18.16 5.34 -18.95
C ASP A 95 17.00 5.28 -17.93
N CYS A 96 15.83 4.73 -18.27
CA CYS A 96 14.65 4.69 -17.38
C CYS A 96 14.90 3.88 -16.09
N ILE A 97 15.63 2.75 -16.18
CA ILE A 97 16.00 1.94 -15.00
C ILE A 97 17.00 2.69 -14.11
N PRO A 98 18.17 3.15 -14.61
CA PRO A 98 19.09 3.96 -13.80
C PRO A 98 18.46 5.20 -13.19
N PHE A 99 17.53 5.85 -13.89
CA PHE A 99 16.77 6.98 -13.35
C PHE A 99 15.88 6.55 -12.19
N LEU A 100 15.01 5.55 -12.39
CA LEU A 100 14.04 5.11 -11.38
C LEU A 100 14.75 4.62 -10.11
N GLU A 101 15.85 3.90 -10.26
CA GLU A 101 16.62 3.38 -9.13
C GLU A 101 17.20 4.47 -8.22
N LYS A 102 17.35 5.72 -8.68
CA LYS A 102 17.70 6.83 -7.78
C LYS A 102 16.60 7.13 -6.77
N LEU A 103 15.34 6.88 -7.14
CA LEU A 103 14.16 7.28 -6.36
C LEU A 103 13.60 6.13 -5.51
N VAL A 104 13.87 4.87 -5.89
CA VAL A 104 13.26 3.70 -5.26
C VAL A 104 14.29 2.72 -4.67
N ILE A 105 13.85 1.97 -3.67
CA ILE A 105 14.69 0.99 -2.94
C ILE A 105 14.82 -0.38 -3.64
N ALA A 106 14.00 -0.64 -4.66
CA ALA A 106 14.04 -1.92 -5.40
C ALA A 106 15.28 -2.01 -6.30
N ASP A 107 15.70 -3.24 -6.58
CA ASP A 107 16.69 -3.56 -7.60
C ASP A 107 15.95 -3.83 -8.93
N VAL A 108 15.64 -2.76 -9.64
CA VAL A 108 14.83 -2.79 -10.87
C VAL A 108 15.63 -3.41 -12.01
N ALA A 109 16.93 -3.15 -12.06
CA ALA A 109 17.82 -3.70 -13.09
C ALA A 109 17.80 -5.24 -13.10
N SER A 110 17.80 -5.85 -11.91
CA SER A 110 17.79 -7.31 -11.73
C SER A 110 16.44 -7.98 -11.95
N LEU A 111 15.36 -7.23 -12.16
CA LEU A 111 14.07 -7.83 -12.52
C LEU A 111 14.16 -8.48 -13.90
N ALA A 112 13.49 -9.62 -14.06
CA ALA A 112 13.26 -10.20 -15.37
C ALA A 112 12.22 -9.35 -16.12
N PRO A 113 12.33 -9.21 -17.46
CA PRO A 113 11.26 -8.63 -18.25
C PRO A 113 9.91 -9.32 -18.00
N GLY A 114 8.85 -8.54 -17.89
CA GLY A 114 7.52 -9.01 -17.51
C GLY A 114 7.36 -9.35 -16.02
N THR A 115 8.26 -8.89 -15.14
CA THR A 115 8.12 -9.08 -13.69
C THR A 115 8.15 -7.76 -12.94
N GLY A 116 7.46 -7.74 -11.81
CA GLY A 116 7.35 -6.59 -10.94
C GLY A 116 7.55 -6.92 -9.47
N THR A 117 7.69 -5.85 -8.69
CA THR A 117 7.89 -5.88 -7.24
C THR A 117 7.26 -4.67 -6.59
N LEU A 118 6.87 -4.81 -5.33
CA LEU A 118 6.65 -3.65 -4.47
C LEU A 118 7.98 -2.92 -4.29
N THR A 119 7.92 -1.60 -4.27
CA THR A 119 9.00 -0.71 -3.88
C THR A 119 8.48 0.46 -3.06
N VAL A 120 9.40 1.28 -2.57
CA VAL A 120 9.12 2.51 -1.83
C VAL A 120 9.93 3.63 -2.46
N PHE A 121 9.27 4.71 -2.83
CA PHE A 121 9.91 5.99 -3.14
C PHE A 121 10.43 6.59 -1.84
N THR A 122 11.68 7.00 -1.78
CA THR A 122 12.30 7.55 -0.57
C THR A 122 12.77 8.98 -0.76
N ASN A 123 12.77 9.75 0.33
CA ASN A 123 13.40 11.08 0.36
C ASN A 123 14.86 10.99 0.85
N GLU A 124 15.56 12.12 0.85
CA GLU A 124 16.97 12.26 1.24
C GLU A 124 17.21 11.86 2.71
N LYS A 125 16.18 11.89 3.55
CA LYS A 125 16.22 11.48 4.96
C LYS A 125 15.90 10.00 5.17
N GLY A 126 15.61 9.27 4.09
CA GLY A 126 15.28 7.84 4.10
C GLY A 126 13.83 7.51 4.44
N GLY A 127 12.96 8.52 4.58
CA GLY A 127 11.54 8.31 4.84
C GLY A 127 10.74 8.03 3.56
N ALA A 128 9.59 7.36 3.70
CA ALA A 128 8.75 6.94 2.60
C ALA A 128 7.93 8.10 1.99
N ILE A 129 8.15 8.39 0.71
CA ILE A 129 7.32 9.32 -0.07
C ILE A 129 6.04 8.62 -0.52
N ASP A 130 6.13 7.40 -1.05
CA ASP A 130 4.98 6.55 -1.38
C ASP A 130 5.46 5.11 -1.54
N ASP A 131 4.55 4.14 -1.45
CA ASP A 131 4.80 2.78 -1.91
C ASP A 131 4.15 2.53 -3.28
N SER A 132 4.81 1.72 -4.11
CA SER A 132 4.38 1.51 -5.49
C SER A 132 4.71 0.10 -5.95
N VAL A 133 3.86 -0.46 -6.79
CA VAL A 133 4.20 -1.66 -7.57
C VAL A 133 4.82 -1.20 -8.88
N ILE A 134 6.05 -1.65 -9.13
CA ILE A 134 6.79 -1.38 -10.35
C ILE A 134 6.96 -2.69 -11.13
N THR A 135 6.96 -2.60 -12.45
CA THR A 135 7.14 -3.72 -13.37
C THR A 135 8.18 -3.36 -14.41
N LYS A 136 9.19 -4.19 -14.55
CA LYS A 136 10.08 -4.13 -15.71
C LYS A 136 9.38 -4.79 -16.89
N VAL A 137 8.78 -3.99 -17.78
CA VAL A 137 8.18 -4.52 -19.01
C VAL A 137 9.30 -5.05 -19.91
N LYS A 138 10.34 -4.24 -20.10
CA LYS A 138 11.63 -4.56 -20.74
C LYS A 138 12.68 -3.53 -20.33
N ASP A 139 13.91 -3.60 -20.84
CA ASP A 139 15.02 -2.77 -20.37
C ASP A 139 14.84 -1.25 -20.59
N ASP A 140 14.03 -0.86 -21.57
CA ASP A 140 13.72 0.53 -21.93
C ASP A 140 12.27 0.94 -21.59
N HIS A 141 11.55 0.13 -20.82
CA HIS A 141 10.15 0.37 -20.45
C HIS A 141 9.81 -0.19 -19.07
N ILE A 142 9.49 0.70 -18.13
CA ILE A 142 8.92 0.37 -16.82
C ILE A 142 7.45 0.79 -16.78
N TYR A 143 6.59 -0.06 -16.22
CA TYR A 143 5.23 0.31 -15.83
C TYR A 143 5.14 0.37 -14.31
N LEU A 144 4.44 1.35 -13.76
CA LEU A 144 4.25 1.46 -12.32
C LEU A 144 2.91 2.10 -11.96
N VAL A 145 2.44 1.82 -10.76
CA VAL A 145 1.18 2.36 -10.21
C VAL A 145 1.49 3.02 -8.87
N VAL A 146 1.10 4.29 -8.70
CA VAL A 146 1.26 5.05 -7.45
C VAL A 146 -0.09 5.35 -6.79
N ASN A 147 -0.08 5.60 -5.48
CA ASN A 147 -1.29 5.77 -4.70
C ASN A 147 -2.08 7.02 -5.10
N ALA A 148 -3.42 6.91 -5.13
CA ALA A 148 -4.30 8.00 -5.53
C ALA A 148 -4.11 9.28 -4.70
N GLY A 149 -3.96 9.14 -3.38
CA GLY A 149 -3.74 10.27 -2.47
C GLY A 149 -2.34 10.88 -2.54
N CYS A 150 -1.41 10.20 -3.20
CA CYS A 150 -0.02 10.64 -3.37
C CYS A 150 0.27 11.14 -4.78
N ARG A 151 -0.63 10.88 -5.74
CA ARG A 151 -0.48 11.19 -7.16
C ARG A 151 0.24 12.52 -7.44
N ASP A 152 -0.31 13.64 -6.99
CA ASP A 152 0.26 14.95 -7.34
C ASP A 152 1.69 15.12 -6.80
N LYS A 153 1.93 14.69 -5.56
CA LYS A 153 3.24 14.70 -4.90
C LYS A 153 4.24 13.77 -5.59
N ASP A 154 3.81 12.57 -5.98
CA ASP A 154 4.70 11.58 -6.61
C ASP A 154 5.07 12.00 -8.02
N LEU A 155 4.10 12.54 -8.77
CA LEU A 155 4.33 13.10 -10.09
C LEU A 155 5.30 14.29 -10.00
N GLU A 156 5.10 15.21 -9.05
CA GLU A 156 6.04 16.32 -8.84
C GLU A 156 7.45 15.82 -8.48
N HIS A 157 7.56 14.83 -7.61
CA HIS A 157 8.83 14.23 -7.20
C HIS A 157 9.56 13.58 -8.39
N ILE A 158 8.85 12.77 -9.19
CA ILE A 158 9.41 12.10 -10.36
C ILE A 158 9.82 13.14 -11.42
N GLU A 159 8.96 14.09 -11.76
CA GLU A 159 9.21 15.11 -12.78
C GLU A 159 10.42 16.01 -12.42
N GLY A 160 10.51 16.43 -11.15
CA GLY A 160 11.63 17.25 -10.66
C GLY A 160 12.98 16.55 -10.84
N HIS A 161 13.07 15.28 -10.42
CA HIS A 161 14.28 14.49 -10.59
C HIS A 161 14.55 14.16 -12.07
N MET A 162 13.49 13.94 -12.86
CA MET A 162 13.62 13.65 -14.28
C MET A 162 14.20 14.83 -15.04
N LYS A 163 13.74 16.07 -14.77
CA LYS A 163 14.31 17.29 -15.37
C LYS A 163 15.80 17.41 -15.08
N ALA A 164 16.21 17.20 -13.82
CA ALA A 164 17.62 17.24 -13.43
C ALA A 164 18.44 16.13 -14.11
N PHE A 165 17.88 14.93 -14.23
CA PHE A 165 18.53 13.79 -14.91
C PHE A 165 18.72 14.05 -16.41
N LYS A 166 17.71 14.60 -17.08
CA LYS A 166 17.77 14.97 -18.51
C LYS A 166 18.73 16.13 -18.78
N ALA A 167 18.82 17.10 -17.86
CA ALA A 167 19.79 18.19 -17.95
C ALA A 167 21.26 17.68 -17.92
N GLN A 168 21.49 16.49 -17.37
CA GLN A 168 22.80 15.81 -17.37
C GLN A 168 22.98 14.87 -18.59
N GLY A 169 22.08 14.91 -19.58
CA GLY A 169 22.15 14.09 -20.80
C GLY A 169 21.46 12.72 -20.69
N GLY A 170 20.69 12.47 -19.62
CA GLY A 170 19.95 11.22 -19.47
C GLY A 170 18.72 11.11 -20.39
N ASP A 171 18.46 9.92 -20.92
CA ASP A 171 17.32 9.61 -21.78
C ASP A 171 16.22 8.86 -21.01
N VAL A 172 15.24 9.63 -20.56
CA VAL A 172 14.03 9.12 -19.92
C VAL A 172 12.85 10.07 -20.20
N SER A 173 11.68 9.48 -20.35
CA SER A 173 10.39 10.15 -20.46
C SER A 173 9.34 9.34 -19.71
N TRP A 174 8.20 9.95 -19.45
CA TRP A 174 7.05 9.26 -18.90
C TRP A 174 5.78 9.51 -19.70
N HIS A 175 4.83 8.59 -19.54
CA HIS A 175 3.46 8.72 -19.99
C HIS A 175 2.54 8.36 -18.83
N ILE A 176 1.62 9.26 -18.49
CA ILE A 176 0.62 9.04 -17.44
C ILE A 176 -0.63 8.45 -18.10
N HIS A 177 -1.09 7.30 -17.61
CA HIS A 177 -2.17 6.52 -18.23
C HIS A 177 -3.57 6.97 -17.75
N ASP A 178 -3.90 8.25 -17.89
CA ASP A 178 -5.24 8.76 -17.53
C ASP A 178 -6.34 8.30 -18.50
N GLU A 179 -5.95 7.85 -19.69
CA GLU A 179 -6.83 7.20 -20.67
C GLU A 179 -7.22 5.77 -20.27
N ARG A 180 -6.70 5.25 -19.15
CA ARG A 180 -6.93 3.87 -18.70
C ARG A 180 -7.57 3.84 -17.32
N SER A 181 -8.48 2.89 -17.14
CA SER A 181 -9.03 2.52 -15.84
C SER A 181 -8.27 1.32 -15.28
N LEU A 182 -8.34 1.13 -13.96
CA LEU A 182 -7.65 0.04 -13.27
C LEU A 182 -8.67 -0.72 -12.41
N LEU A 183 -8.85 -2.00 -12.74
CA LEU A 183 -9.73 -2.90 -12.00
C LEU A 183 -8.89 -3.93 -11.26
N ALA A 184 -9.19 -4.17 -9.98
CA ALA A 184 -8.57 -5.28 -9.24
C ALA A 184 -9.58 -6.41 -9.08
N LEU A 185 -9.27 -7.57 -9.64
CA LEU A 185 -10.04 -8.80 -9.49
C LEU A 185 -9.30 -9.74 -8.54
N GLN A 186 -9.86 -9.98 -7.37
CA GLN A 186 -9.15 -10.60 -6.23
C GLN A 186 -9.97 -11.75 -5.66
N GLY A 187 -9.30 -12.79 -5.15
CA GLY A 187 -9.92 -13.97 -4.56
C GLY A 187 -9.76 -15.24 -5.39
N PRO A 188 -10.15 -16.41 -4.84
CA PRO A 188 -9.89 -17.72 -5.44
C PRO A 188 -10.52 -17.92 -6.83
N LEU A 189 -11.60 -17.21 -7.16
CA LEU A 189 -12.24 -17.26 -8.47
C LEU A 189 -11.67 -16.24 -9.47
N ALA A 190 -10.70 -15.42 -9.09
CA ALA A 190 -10.12 -14.41 -9.98
C ALA A 190 -9.55 -15.02 -11.27
N ALA A 191 -8.65 -16.00 -11.14
CA ALA A 191 -8.03 -16.66 -12.28
C ALA A 191 -9.01 -17.46 -13.15
N PRO A 192 -9.83 -18.38 -12.61
CA PRO A 192 -10.75 -19.15 -13.45
C PRO A 192 -11.76 -18.26 -14.17
N VAL A 193 -12.26 -17.18 -13.53
CA VAL A 193 -13.21 -16.27 -14.19
C VAL A 193 -12.52 -15.46 -15.29
N LEU A 194 -11.33 -14.90 -15.01
CA LEU A 194 -10.61 -14.12 -16.01
C LEU A 194 -10.16 -14.97 -17.20
N GLN A 195 -9.86 -16.25 -16.98
CA GLN A 195 -9.47 -17.20 -18.04
C GLN A 195 -10.55 -17.34 -19.13
N HIS A 196 -11.84 -17.17 -18.79
CA HIS A 196 -12.92 -17.18 -19.80
C HIS A 196 -12.91 -15.97 -20.72
N LEU A 197 -12.16 -14.92 -20.38
CA LEU A 197 -12.11 -13.66 -21.11
C LEU A 197 -10.80 -13.49 -21.88
N THR A 198 -9.87 -14.43 -21.83
CA THR A 198 -8.60 -14.35 -22.55
C THR A 198 -8.18 -15.69 -23.15
N LYS A 199 -7.38 -15.64 -24.21
CA LYS A 199 -6.78 -16.82 -24.85
C LYS A 199 -5.46 -17.23 -24.20
N ASP A 200 -4.82 -16.33 -23.47
CA ASP A 200 -3.58 -16.60 -22.76
C ASP A 200 -3.81 -17.56 -21.60
N ASP A 201 -2.87 -18.48 -21.37
CA ASP A 201 -2.92 -19.44 -20.28
C ASP A 201 -2.47 -18.80 -18.96
N LEU A 202 -3.45 -18.46 -18.11
CA LEU A 202 -3.22 -17.84 -16.81
C LEU A 202 -2.70 -18.82 -15.75
N SER A 203 -2.71 -20.14 -16.01
CA SER A 203 -2.09 -21.12 -15.09
C SER A 203 -0.57 -21.02 -15.08
N LYS A 204 0.02 -20.46 -16.13
CA LYS A 204 1.47 -20.20 -16.27
C LYS A 204 1.85 -18.75 -15.98
N PHE A 205 0.98 -17.99 -15.33
CA PHE A 205 1.19 -16.58 -15.04
C PHE A 205 1.28 -16.39 -13.54
N TYR A 206 2.46 -16.13 -12.98
CA TYR A 206 2.69 -16.22 -11.53
C TYR A 206 2.60 -14.87 -10.82
N PHE A 207 2.46 -14.88 -9.50
CA PHE A 207 2.41 -13.68 -8.68
C PHE A 207 3.61 -12.76 -8.94
N GLY A 208 3.35 -11.48 -9.20
CA GLY A 208 4.35 -10.49 -9.56
C GLY A 208 4.68 -10.45 -11.04
N GLU A 209 4.12 -11.33 -11.88
CA GLU A 209 4.28 -11.24 -13.32
C GLU A 209 3.32 -10.22 -13.96
N PHE A 210 3.71 -9.74 -15.12
CA PHE A 210 3.02 -8.78 -15.97
C PHE A 210 2.98 -9.26 -17.42
N ARG A 211 1.85 -9.04 -18.09
CA ARG A 211 1.70 -9.25 -19.53
C ARG A 211 0.79 -8.17 -20.13
N MET A 212 1.08 -7.79 -21.37
CA MET A 212 0.14 -7.06 -22.22
C MET A 212 -0.58 -8.07 -23.10
N LEU A 213 -1.89 -8.20 -22.94
CA LEU A 213 -2.68 -9.25 -23.60
C LEU A 213 -4.13 -8.81 -23.82
N ASP A 214 -4.85 -9.57 -24.64
CA ASP A 214 -6.26 -9.29 -24.92
C ASP A 214 -7.16 -9.94 -23.87
N ILE A 215 -7.97 -9.10 -23.22
CA ILE A 215 -9.00 -9.52 -22.25
C ILE A 215 -10.32 -8.94 -22.74
N ASN A 216 -11.31 -9.81 -22.95
CA ASN A 216 -12.60 -9.47 -23.51
C ASN A 216 -12.50 -8.72 -24.86
N GLY A 217 -11.52 -9.10 -25.69
CA GLY A 217 -11.25 -8.46 -26.98
C GLY A 217 -10.56 -7.10 -26.91
N VAL A 218 -10.07 -6.70 -25.73
CA VAL A 218 -9.45 -5.38 -25.49
C VAL A 218 -8.01 -5.53 -25.00
N HIS A 219 -7.11 -4.74 -25.55
CA HIS A 219 -5.70 -4.75 -25.16
C HIS A 219 -5.49 -4.18 -23.75
N CYS A 220 -5.20 -5.08 -22.81
CA CYS A 220 -5.06 -4.79 -21.39
C CYS A 220 -3.63 -4.99 -20.90
N TYR A 221 -3.27 -4.25 -19.85
CA TYR A 221 -2.07 -4.57 -19.07
C TYR A 221 -2.53 -5.36 -17.86
N LEU A 222 -2.05 -6.59 -17.74
CA LEU A 222 -2.43 -7.50 -16.68
C LEU A 222 -1.23 -7.74 -15.77
N THR A 223 -1.42 -7.53 -14.48
CA THR A 223 -0.42 -7.84 -13.46
C THR A 223 -1.04 -8.78 -12.44
N ARG A 224 -0.40 -9.93 -12.13
CA ARG A 224 -0.90 -10.85 -11.09
C ARG A 224 -0.45 -10.38 -9.72
N THR A 225 -1.11 -9.35 -9.22
CA THR A 225 -0.85 -8.74 -7.90
C THR A 225 -2.16 -8.43 -7.19
N GLY A 226 -2.07 -7.91 -5.96
CA GLY A 226 -3.24 -7.58 -5.20
C GLY A 226 -2.94 -6.84 -3.91
N TYR A 227 -4.01 -6.29 -3.34
CA TYR A 227 -3.99 -5.60 -2.06
C TYR A 227 -4.90 -6.29 -1.02
N THR A 228 -5.05 -7.61 -1.12
CA THR A 228 -6.00 -8.39 -0.31
C THR A 228 -5.36 -9.59 0.41
N GLY A 229 -4.15 -9.97 0.01
CA GLY A 229 -3.49 -11.20 0.43
C GLY A 229 -4.00 -12.47 -0.27
N GLU A 230 -5.08 -12.40 -1.04
CA GLU A 230 -5.52 -13.50 -1.90
C GLU A 230 -4.76 -13.51 -3.23
N ASP A 231 -4.94 -14.56 -4.02
CA ASP A 231 -4.60 -14.53 -5.44
C ASP A 231 -5.49 -13.52 -6.19
N GLY A 232 -5.02 -13.02 -7.32
CA GLY A 232 -5.76 -12.06 -8.11
C GLY A 232 -4.92 -11.29 -9.12
N PHE A 233 -5.59 -10.38 -9.79
CA PHE A 233 -5.04 -9.55 -10.85
C PHE A 233 -5.41 -8.09 -10.67
N GLU A 234 -4.57 -7.22 -11.20
CA GLU A 234 -4.90 -5.85 -11.55
C GLU A 234 -4.89 -5.73 -13.07
N ILE A 235 -5.95 -5.13 -13.61
CA ILE A 235 -6.24 -5.06 -15.03
C ILE A 235 -6.34 -3.59 -15.42
N SER A 236 -5.29 -3.07 -16.06
CA SER A 236 -5.34 -1.75 -16.68
C SER A 236 -6.00 -1.89 -18.05
N VAL A 237 -7.14 -1.26 -18.24
CA VAL A 237 -8.00 -1.34 -19.43
C VAL A 237 -8.24 0.08 -19.97
N PRO A 238 -8.30 0.32 -21.29
CA PRO A 238 -8.76 1.60 -21.81
C PRO A 238 -10.09 2.00 -21.17
N SER A 239 -10.21 3.24 -20.73
CA SER A 239 -11.33 3.70 -19.90
C SER A 239 -12.70 3.52 -20.56
N GLU A 240 -12.78 3.64 -21.88
CA GLU A 240 -14.00 3.41 -22.66
C GLU A 240 -14.52 1.96 -22.58
N HIS A 241 -13.67 0.99 -22.25
CA HIS A 241 -14.02 -0.43 -22.14
C HIS A 241 -14.14 -0.94 -20.70
N ALA A 242 -13.88 -0.08 -19.70
CA ALA A 242 -13.84 -0.49 -18.30
C ALA A 242 -15.18 -1.07 -17.81
N THR A 243 -16.29 -0.42 -18.18
CA THR A 243 -17.65 -0.86 -17.82
C THR A 243 -18.00 -2.21 -18.43
N ASP A 244 -17.63 -2.43 -19.69
CA ASP A 244 -17.94 -3.69 -20.38
C ASP A 244 -17.09 -4.85 -19.86
N LEU A 245 -15.82 -4.60 -19.54
CA LEU A 245 -14.99 -5.58 -18.85
C LEU A 245 -15.54 -5.93 -17.46
N ALA A 246 -15.97 -4.92 -16.68
CA ALA A 246 -16.56 -5.15 -15.37
C ALA A 246 -17.83 -6.02 -15.46
N LYS A 247 -18.73 -5.73 -16.40
CA LYS A 247 -19.92 -6.56 -16.67
C LYS A 247 -19.55 -7.99 -17.04
N ALA A 248 -18.60 -8.17 -17.97
CA ALA A 248 -18.17 -9.48 -18.42
C ALA A 248 -17.61 -10.32 -17.26
N ILE A 249 -16.81 -9.73 -16.38
CA ILE A 249 -16.28 -10.41 -15.18
C ILE A 249 -17.43 -10.85 -14.26
N LEU A 250 -18.38 -9.96 -13.97
CA LEU A 250 -19.51 -10.29 -13.10
C LEU A 250 -20.39 -11.41 -13.70
N GLU A 251 -20.66 -11.33 -15.00
CA GLU A 251 -21.44 -12.34 -15.72
C GLU A 251 -20.76 -13.71 -15.72
N LYS A 252 -19.47 -13.78 -16.10
CA LYS A 252 -18.70 -15.04 -16.11
C LYS A 252 -18.48 -15.64 -14.73
N SER A 253 -18.64 -14.84 -13.67
CA SER A 253 -18.59 -15.33 -12.30
C SER A 253 -19.89 -15.98 -11.80
N GLU A 254 -20.96 -15.91 -12.58
CA GLU A 254 -22.31 -16.37 -12.19
C GLU A 254 -22.76 -15.78 -10.84
N GLY A 255 -22.43 -14.50 -10.61
CA GLY A 255 -22.76 -13.78 -9.37
C GLY A 255 -21.92 -14.11 -8.14
N LYS A 256 -20.86 -14.94 -8.27
CA LYS A 256 -19.95 -15.26 -7.17
C LYS A 256 -18.92 -14.15 -6.90
N ILE A 257 -18.43 -13.50 -7.95
CA ILE A 257 -17.61 -12.29 -7.80
C ILE A 257 -18.55 -11.11 -7.57
N ARG A 258 -18.25 -10.30 -6.56
CA ARG A 258 -19.07 -9.15 -6.19
C ARG A 258 -18.28 -7.85 -6.26
N LEU A 259 -18.97 -6.77 -6.65
CA LEU A 259 -18.40 -5.44 -6.53
C LEU A 259 -18.10 -5.13 -5.07
N THR A 260 -16.88 -4.67 -4.80
CA THR A 260 -16.39 -4.49 -3.44
C THR A 260 -15.80 -3.10 -3.27
N GLY A 261 -16.23 -2.42 -2.21
CA GLY A 261 -15.87 -1.02 -1.94
C GLY A 261 -14.65 -0.88 -1.01
N LEU A 262 -14.32 0.39 -0.72
CA LEU A 262 -13.15 0.78 0.06
C LEU A 262 -13.09 0.17 1.47
N GLY A 263 -14.24 -0.05 2.12
CA GLY A 263 -14.28 -0.54 3.50
C GLY A 263 -13.77 -1.97 3.63
N ALA A 264 -14.18 -2.83 2.69
CA ALA A 264 -13.68 -4.21 2.63
C ALA A 264 -12.24 -4.26 2.11
N ARG A 265 -11.86 -3.36 1.19
CA ARG A 265 -10.45 -3.19 0.77
C ARG A 265 -9.52 -2.94 1.97
N ASP A 266 -9.89 -2.03 2.87
CA ASP A 266 -9.11 -1.74 4.09
C ASP A 266 -9.09 -2.92 5.09
N SER A 267 -10.20 -3.66 5.19
CA SER A 267 -10.23 -4.87 6.05
C SER A 267 -9.31 -5.96 5.53
N LEU A 268 -9.35 -6.24 4.22
CA LEU A 268 -8.56 -7.28 3.56
C LEU A 268 -7.06 -6.98 3.61
N ARG A 269 -6.64 -5.75 3.30
CA ARG A 269 -5.22 -5.36 3.35
C ARG A 269 -4.66 -5.43 4.75
N LEU A 270 -5.45 -5.05 5.76
CA LEU A 270 -5.04 -5.06 7.16
C LEU A 270 -4.84 -6.50 7.63
N GLU A 271 -5.79 -7.39 7.33
CA GLU A 271 -5.66 -8.83 7.58
C GLU A 271 -4.44 -9.45 6.87
N ALA A 272 -4.14 -8.99 5.65
CA ALA A 272 -2.96 -9.40 4.87
C ALA A 272 -1.63 -8.77 5.33
N GLY A 273 -1.63 -7.91 6.34
CA GLY A 273 -0.40 -7.30 6.86
C GLY A 273 0.19 -6.20 5.98
N LEU A 274 -0.56 -5.70 4.99
CA LEU A 274 -0.13 -4.70 4.01
C LEU A 274 -0.27 -3.27 4.55
N CYS A 275 0.77 -2.46 4.34
CA CYS A 275 0.79 -1.06 4.75
C CYS A 275 -0.22 -0.22 3.96
N LEU A 276 -0.78 0.81 4.59
CA LEU A 276 -1.49 1.90 3.95
C LEU A 276 -0.68 3.18 4.10
N TYR A 277 -0.24 3.78 2.98
CA TYR A 277 0.44 5.06 3.02
C TYR A 277 -0.46 6.17 3.60
N GLY A 278 0.12 7.04 4.43
CA GLY A 278 -0.58 8.05 5.22
C GLY A 278 -1.06 7.53 6.59
N ASN A 279 -0.98 6.21 6.82
CA ASN A 279 -1.30 5.59 8.11
C ASN A 279 -0.10 4.81 8.65
N ASP A 280 0.28 3.73 7.97
CA ASP A 280 1.34 2.82 8.41
C ASP A 280 2.71 3.20 7.82
N MET A 281 2.73 4.14 6.87
CA MET A 281 3.95 4.69 6.27
C MET A 281 3.73 6.15 5.93
N GLU A 282 4.76 6.96 6.08
CA GLU A 282 4.76 8.38 5.73
C GLU A 282 6.18 8.92 5.63
N GLN A 283 6.34 10.21 5.30
CA GLN A 283 7.61 10.83 4.93
C GLN A 283 8.72 10.80 5.98
N HIS A 284 8.40 10.47 7.24
CA HIS A 284 9.38 10.38 8.32
C HIS A 284 9.59 8.96 8.85
N ILE A 285 8.93 7.98 8.24
CA ILE A 285 9.06 6.56 8.56
C ILE A 285 9.88 5.89 7.47
N THR A 286 10.96 5.22 7.85
CA THR A 286 11.80 4.52 6.88
C THR A 286 11.21 3.17 6.47
N PRO A 287 11.61 2.61 5.31
CA PRO A 287 11.25 1.24 4.95
C PRO A 287 11.68 0.18 5.97
N VAL A 288 12.76 0.43 6.73
CA VAL A 288 13.23 -0.49 7.78
C VAL A 288 12.31 -0.46 8.99
N GLU A 289 11.90 0.74 9.43
CA GLU A 289 10.93 0.95 10.50
C GLU A 289 9.57 0.33 10.13
N ALA A 290 9.14 0.50 8.88
CA ALA A 290 7.91 -0.07 8.34
C ALA A 290 7.94 -1.60 8.12
N GLY A 291 9.04 -2.28 8.42
CA GLY A 291 9.15 -3.72 8.23
C GLY A 291 9.14 -4.14 6.75
N LEU A 292 9.56 -3.24 5.85
CA LEU A 292 9.66 -3.45 4.41
C LEU A 292 11.11 -3.69 3.94
N THR A 293 11.97 -4.18 4.83
CA THR A 293 13.37 -4.49 4.47
C THR A 293 13.46 -5.47 3.30
N TRP A 294 12.48 -6.37 3.16
CA TRP A 294 12.37 -7.32 2.05
C TRP A 294 12.23 -6.65 0.67
N ALA A 295 11.72 -5.43 0.59
CA ALA A 295 11.58 -4.67 -0.66
C ALA A 295 12.88 -3.96 -1.08
N ILE A 296 13.88 -3.87 -0.18
CA ILE A 296 15.19 -3.32 -0.51
C ILE A 296 15.98 -4.40 -1.26
N GLY A 297 16.20 -4.17 -2.55
CA GLY A 297 16.83 -5.14 -3.43
C GLY A 297 18.26 -5.50 -3.01
N LYS A 298 18.68 -6.75 -3.24
CA LYS A 298 19.95 -7.29 -2.73
C LYS A 298 21.15 -6.43 -3.14
N ARG A 299 21.24 -6.05 -4.41
CA ARG A 299 22.30 -5.16 -4.92
C ARG A 299 22.23 -3.78 -4.28
N ARG A 300 21.02 -3.23 -4.14
CA ARG A 300 20.78 -1.92 -3.51
C ARG A 300 21.20 -1.88 -2.04
N ARG A 301 21.09 -3.00 -1.30
CA ARG A 301 21.60 -3.10 0.07
C ARG A 301 23.13 -3.00 0.14
N ALA A 302 23.83 -3.47 -0.88
CA ALA A 302 25.29 -3.43 -0.94
C ALA A 302 25.81 -2.08 -1.46
N GLU A 303 25.13 -1.51 -2.47
CA GLU A 303 25.61 -0.33 -3.21
C GLU A 303 24.97 0.98 -2.75
N GLY A 304 23.76 0.94 -2.18
CA GLY A 304 22.95 2.13 -1.97
C GLY A 304 22.53 2.77 -3.30
N GLY A 305 22.84 4.06 -3.44
CA GLY A 305 22.58 4.83 -4.66
C GLY A 305 21.13 5.30 -4.87
N PHE A 306 20.28 5.14 -3.85
CA PHE A 306 18.93 5.73 -3.79
C PHE A 306 18.87 6.83 -2.72
N LEU A 307 17.87 7.71 -2.81
CA LEU A 307 17.66 8.79 -1.85
C LEU A 307 17.51 8.24 -0.41
N GLY A 308 18.30 8.77 0.52
CA GLY A 308 18.29 8.36 1.93
C GLY A 308 18.95 7.01 2.23
N ALA A 309 19.73 6.47 1.28
CA ALA A 309 20.43 5.19 1.45
C ALA A 309 21.30 5.14 2.72
N GLU A 310 22.02 6.20 3.06
CA GLU A 310 22.90 6.21 4.25
C GLU A 310 22.11 5.88 5.54
N VAL A 311 20.95 6.52 5.74
CA VAL A 311 20.10 6.29 6.91
C VAL A 311 19.54 4.87 6.90
N ILE A 312 19.01 4.44 5.76
CA ILE A 312 18.36 3.13 5.60
C ILE A 312 19.36 1.99 5.80
N LEU A 313 20.55 2.07 5.18
CA LEU A 313 21.60 1.05 5.29
C LEU A 313 22.13 0.96 6.72
N LYS A 314 22.32 2.09 7.41
CA LYS A 314 22.68 2.11 8.83
C LYS A 314 21.62 1.42 9.70
N GLN A 315 20.34 1.64 9.43
CA GLN A 315 19.25 0.96 10.16
C GLN A 315 19.17 -0.54 9.86
N LEU A 316 19.59 -1.00 8.67
CA LEU A 316 19.69 -2.44 8.38
C LEU A 316 20.75 -3.13 9.24
N GLU A 317 21.89 -2.46 9.46
CA GLU A 317 22.99 -2.98 10.28
C GLU A 317 22.68 -2.91 11.77
N GLN A 318 22.20 -1.75 12.25
CA GLN A 318 22.10 -1.44 13.69
C GLN A 318 20.70 -1.74 14.25
N GLY A 319 19.70 -1.85 13.38
CA GLY A 319 18.29 -1.90 13.74
C GLY A 319 17.67 -0.49 13.92
N PRO A 320 16.39 -0.31 13.56
CA PRO A 320 15.68 0.95 13.76
C PRO A 320 15.27 1.17 15.22
N ALA A 321 14.97 2.42 15.60
CA ALA A 321 14.53 2.78 16.95
C ALA A 321 13.07 2.34 17.24
N ILE A 322 12.24 2.31 16.20
CA ILE A 322 10.84 1.84 16.25
C ILE A 322 10.62 0.79 15.16
N ARG A 323 9.60 -0.06 15.34
CA ARG A 323 9.25 -1.10 14.37
C ARG A 323 7.74 -1.24 14.26
N ARG A 324 7.25 -1.36 13.02
CA ARG A 324 5.86 -1.74 12.75
C ARG A 324 5.62 -3.17 13.20
N VAL A 325 4.51 -3.39 13.89
CA VAL A 325 4.06 -4.67 14.43
C VAL A 325 2.58 -4.89 14.16
N GLY A 326 2.16 -6.16 14.15
CA GLY A 326 0.75 -6.53 14.21
C GLY A 326 0.30 -6.75 15.65
N LEU A 327 -0.97 -6.52 15.94
CA LEU A 327 -1.58 -6.61 17.26
C LEU A 327 -2.91 -7.35 17.21
N PHE A 328 -3.16 -8.25 18.15
CA PHE A 328 -4.52 -8.63 18.56
C PHE A 328 -4.90 -7.85 19.81
N SER A 329 -6.18 -7.52 19.97
CA SER A 329 -6.69 -6.90 21.19
C SER A 329 -8.06 -7.40 21.61
N SER A 330 -8.34 -7.25 22.91
CA SER A 330 -9.67 -7.44 23.50
C SER A 330 -10.46 -6.12 23.50
N GLY A 331 -11.75 -6.20 23.85
CA GLY A 331 -12.61 -5.01 23.98
C GLY A 331 -13.05 -4.40 22.65
N PRO A 332 -13.26 -3.07 22.58
CA PRO A 332 -13.60 -2.39 21.33
C PRO A 332 -12.46 -2.45 20.31
N PRO A 333 -12.74 -2.37 18.99
CA PRO A 333 -11.70 -2.31 17.98
C PRO A 333 -10.77 -1.10 18.16
N PRO A 334 -9.45 -1.28 18.11
CA PRO A 334 -8.48 -0.19 18.17
C PRO A 334 -8.61 0.70 16.93
N ARG A 335 -8.23 1.97 17.07
CA ARG A 335 -8.22 2.96 15.99
C ARG A 335 -6.85 3.60 15.89
N SER A 336 -6.58 4.23 14.76
CA SER A 336 -5.39 5.06 14.60
C SER A 336 -5.27 6.04 15.77
N HIS A 337 -4.04 6.25 16.24
CA HIS A 337 -3.69 7.05 17.41
C HIS A 337 -4.06 6.47 18.78
N SER A 338 -4.51 5.21 18.86
CA SER A 338 -4.59 4.51 20.15
C SER A 338 -3.19 4.25 20.70
N GLU A 339 -2.95 4.66 21.95
CA GLU A 339 -1.67 4.42 22.63
C GLU A 339 -1.46 2.93 22.91
N ILE A 340 -0.23 2.46 22.70
CA ILE A 340 0.23 1.14 23.08
C ILE A 340 1.12 1.30 24.31
N THR A 341 0.76 0.65 25.42
CA THR A 341 1.53 0.71 26.67
C THR A 341 1.99 -0.67 27.11
N ASP A 342 2.97 -0.70 28.02
CA ASP A 342 3.30 -1.91 28.76
C ASP A 342 2.22 -2.23 29.82
N SER A 343 2.44 -3.30 30.60
CA SER A 343 1.55 -3.72 31.69
C SER A 343 1.51 -2.73 32.87
N LYS A 344 2.48 -1.81 32.97
CA LYS A 344 2.55 -0.77 34.01
C LYS A 344 1.97 0.56 33.55
N GLY A 345 1.52 0.65 32.29
CA GLY A 345 0.98 1.88 31.68
C GLY A 345 2.04 2.80 31.07
N SER A 346 3.29 2.35 30.90
CA SER A 346 4.32 3.14 30.23
C SER A 346 4.16 3.07 28.71
N GLY A 347 4.21 4.21 28.02
CA GLY A 347 4.06 4.29 26.57
C GLY A 347 5.17 3.56 25.78
N LEU A 348 4.75 2.58 24.97
CA LEU A 348 5.58 1.79 24.06
C LEU A 348 5.50 2.27 22.61
N GLY A 349 4.37 2.86 22.23
CA GLY A 349 4.15 3.39 20.89
C GLY A 349 2.66 3.61 20.60
N GLU A 350 2.26 3.47 19.34
CA GLU A 350 0.95 3.91 18.86
C GLU A 350 0.42 3.02 17.72
N VAL A 351 -0.91 2.84 17.70
CA VAL A 351 -1.64 2.18 16.61
C VAL A 351 -1.76 3.11 15.41
N THR A 352 -1.46 2.61 14.21
CA THR A 352 -1.57 3.34 12.94
C THR A 352 -2.83 2.98 12.15
N SER A 353 -3.21 1.70 12.18
CA SER A 353 -4.39 1.14 11.53
C SER A 353 -5.04 0.10 12.44
N GLY A 354 -6.37 0.07 12.51
CA GLY A 354 -7.05 -0.88 13.40
C GLY A 354 -8.54 -1.08 13.12
N GLY A 355 -8.99 -2.32 13.30
CA GLY A 355 -10.35 -2.72 13.00
C GLY A 355 -10.70 -4.11 13.52
N PHE A 356 -11.93 -4.53 13.23
CA PHE A 356 -12.39 -5.90 13.48
C PHE A 356 -12.14 -6.73 12.22
N SER A 357 -11.47 -7.87 12.37
CA SER A 357 -11.26 -8.86 11.31
C SER A 357 -12.48 -9.76 11.19
N PRO A 358 -13.24 -9.73 10.09
CA PRO A 358 -14.36 -10.65 9.86
C PRO A 358 -13.91 -12.11 9.79
N CYS A 359 -12.73 -12.36 9.21
CA CYS A 359 -12.22 -13.71 8.99
C CYS A 359 -11.75 -14.38 10.29
N LEU A 360 -11.12 -13.62 11.18
CA LEU A 360 -10.59 -14.12 12.45
C LEU A 360 -11.57 -13.96 13.61
N LYS A 361 -12.63 -13.15 13.43
CA LYS A 361 -13.56 -12.72 14.49
C LYS A 361 -12.83 -12.08 15.69
N LYS A 362 -11.80 -11.29 15.42
CA LYS A 362 -10.91 -10.65 16.40
C LYS A 362 -10.63 -9.21 16.01
N ASN A 363 -10.32 -8.38 16.99
CA ASN A 363 -9.74 -7.06 16.71
C ASN A 363 -8.28 -7.21 16.30
N ILE A 364 -7.91 -6.58 15.19
CA ILE A 364 -6.55 -6.52 14.68
C ILE A 364 -6.11 -5.08 14.50
N ALA A 365 -4.82 -4.83 14.66
CA ALA A 365 -4.22 -3.52 14.39
C ALA A 365 -2.78 -3.64 13.92
N MET A 366 -2.33 -2.63 13.18
CA MET A 366 -0.93 -2.30 13.01
C MET A 366 -0.57 -1.11 13.89
N GLY A 367 0.68 -1.05 14.32
CA GLY A 367 1.22 0.10 15.02
C GLY A 367 2.73 0.03 15.10
N TYR A 368 3.32 1.08 15.65
CA TYR A 368 4.76 1.15 15.90
C TYR A 368 5.03 0.98 17.38
N VAL A 369 6.06 0.20 17.72
CA VAL A 369 6.58 0.09 19.09
C VAL A 369 8.07 0.33 19.11
N LYS A 370 8.57 0.81 20.25
CA LYS A 370 10.02 0.93 20.50
C LYS A 370 10.72 -0.42 20.30
N SER A 371 11.92 -0.36 19.71
CA SER A 371 12.80 -1.53 19.60
C SER A 371 13.03 -2.18 20.97
N GLY A 372 13.13 -3.50 20.98
CA GLY A 372 13.06 -4.33 22.19
C GLY A 372 11.66 -4.85 22.54
N SER A 373 10.58 -4.16 22.12
CA SER A 373 9.21 -4.58 22.44
C SER A 373 8.47 -5.29 21.29
N HIS A 374 9.10 -5.47 20.13
CA HIS A 374 8.43 -5.88 18.87
C HIS A 374 8.29 -7.40 18.67
N LYS A 375 8.72 -8.22 19.64
CA LYS A 375 8.70 -9.69 19.48
C LYS A 375 7.26 -10.21 19.54
N ALA A 376 6.90 -11.12 18.63
CA ALA A 376 5.61 -11.81 18.70
C ALA A 376 5.42 -12.52 20.05
N GLY A 377 4.20 -12.48 20.58
CA GLY A 377 3.85 -12.96 21.92
C GLY A 377 4.04 -11.93 23.05
N THR A 378 4.64 -10.76 22.77
CA THR A 378 4.80 -9.71 23.79
C THR A 378 3.45 -9.14 24.18
N LYS A 379 3.12 -9.21 25.47
CA LYS A 379 1.89 -8.65 26.04
C LYS A 379 1.98 -7.12 26.13
N VAL A 380 0.93 -6.44 25.71
CA VAL A 380 0.80 -4.98 25.75
C VAL A 380 -0.61 -4.61 26.17
N ASN A 381 -0.85 -3.34 26.45
CA ASN A 381 -2.19 -2.78 26.55
C ASN A 381 -2.42 -1.79 25.40
N ILE A 382 -3.66 -1.70 24.94
CA ILE A 382 -4.10 -0.67 24.00
C ILE A 382 -5.11 0.24 24.69
N VAL A 383 -4.83 1.54 24.72
CA VAL A 383 -5.70 2.53 25.34
C VAL A 383 -6.76 2.97 24.34
N ILE A 384 -8.01 2.62 24.63
CA ILE A 384 -9.17 2.91 23.79
C ILE A 384 -10.17 3.71 24.61
N ARG A 385 -10.40 4.97 24.21
CA ARG A 385 -11.30 5.90 24.91
C ARG A 385 -10.99 6.01 26.41
N GLY A 386 -9.70 6.07 26.74
CA GLY A 386 -9.20 6.21 28.12
C GLY A 386 -9.19 4.93 28.96
N LYS A 387 -9.58 3.78 28.41
CA LYS A 387 -9.51 2.47 29.08
C LYS A 387 -8.45 1.59 28.44
N ALA A 388 -7.64 0.94 29.27
CA ALA A 388 -6.65 -0.03 28.82
C ALA A 388 -7.31 -1.40 28.58
N TYR A 389 -7.07 -1.96 27.39
CA TYR A 389 -7.51 -3.30 27.02
C TYR A 389 -6.30 -4.17 26.70
N GLU A 390 -6.35 -5.44 27.07
CA GLU A 390 -5.26 -6.38 26.81
C GLU A 390 -5.04 -6.55 25.31
N GLY A 391 -3.78 -6.55 24.91
CA GLY A 391 -3.34 -6.86 23.56
C GLY A 391 -2.06 -7.69 23.54
N VAL A 392 -1.75 -8.24 22.37
CA VAL A 392 -0.55 -9.03 22.14
C VAL A 392 0.02 -8.74 20.77
N ILE A 393 1.34 -8.53 20.73
CA ILE A 393 2.06 -8.39 19.47
C ILE A 393 2.05 -9.74 18.75
N THR A 394 1.64 -9.73 17.49
CA THR A 394 1.46 -10.93 16.68
C THR A 394 2.18 -10.79 15.33
N LYS A 395 2.52 -11.94 14.75
CA LYS A 395 3.10 -12.00 13.41
C LYS A 395 2.05 -11.57 12.38
N MET A 396 2.51 -10.86 11.35
CA MET A 396 1.75 -10.57 10.14
C MET A 396 2.27 -11.45 8.98
N PRO A 397 1.42 -11.81 8.01
CA PRO A 397 0.00 -11.46 7.89
C PRO A 397 -0.87 -12.12 8.98
N PHE A 398 -2.01 -11.53 9.32
CA PHE A 398 -2.93 -12.11 10.34
C PHE A 398 -3.72 -13.28 9.75
N VAL A 399 -4.11 -13.16 8.48
CA VAL A 399 -4.69 -14.23 7.67
C VAL A 399 -3.63 -14.67 6.65
N PRO A 400 -3.29 -15.98 6.55
CA PRO A 400 -2.30 -16.45 5.58
C PRO A 400 -2.63 -16.02 4.15
N THR A 401 -1.62 -15.57 3.40
CA THR A 401 -1.79 -15.17 2.01
C THR A 401 -1.88 -16.39 1.08
N LYS A 402 -2.54 -16.22 -0.07
CA LYS A 402 -2.75 -17.27 -1.09
C LYS A 402 -2.18 -16.89 -2.46
N TYR A 403 -1.08 -16.16 -2.50
CA TYR A 403 -0.42 -15.76 -3.75
C TYR A 403 -0.06 -16.98 -4.61
N TYR A 404 -0.41 -16.94 -5.89
CA TYR A 404 -0.11 -18.03 -6.84
C TYR A 404 1.37 -18.01 -7.25
N LYS A 405 2.13 -19.03 -6.86
CA LYS A 405 3.58 -19.13 -7.09
C LYS A 405 3.93 -20.43 -7.81
N PRO A 406 5.08 -20.50 -8.51
CA PRO A 406 5.59 -21.77 -9.03
C PRO A 406 5.75 -22.76 -7.87
N THR A 407 5.32 -24.01 -8.09
CA THR A 407 5.45 -25.12 -7.14
C THR A 407 6.88 -25.59 -7.00
#